data_AF-A0A640TUS9-F1
#
_entry.id   AF-A0A640TUS9-F1
#
_cell.length_a   1.000
_cell.length_b   1.000
_cell.length_c   1.000
_cell.angle_alpha   90.00
_cell.angle_beta   90.00
_cell.angle_gamma   90.00
#
_symmetry.space_group_name_H-M   'P 1'
#
loop_
_entity.id
_entity.type
_entity.pdbx_description
1 polymer ?
#
loop_
_entity_poly.entity_id
_entity_poly.type
_entity_poly.pdbx_seq_one_letter_code
_entity_poly.pdbx_strand_id
1 'polypeptide(L)'
;MGVAVAAAGVVVEAGAAVVSFVVAGVEQPQWLDLAAPVGRLLLWVACWMLWCTAVSALIRNRVGPVLVLCLVPLLGERVVGMLLRKVPGVDLSGVGEWLPFTLGRSMMVDMSAMATEERNFFRLFLGTDVPAGPAAAGFVAYTAVVAVAGFVVYRRRSG
;
A
#
# COMPACT_ATOMS: atom_id res chain seq x y z
N MET A 1 1.49 -12.94 -18.05
CA MET A 1 1.95 -11.55 -18.33
C MET A 1 2.03 -10.70 -17.06
N GLY A 2 1.01 -10.61 -16.21
CA GLY A 2 1.07 -9.76 -15.00
C GLY A 2 2.22 -10.07 -14.01
N VAL A 3 2.54 -11.35 -13.79
CA VAL A 3 3.66 -11.76 -12.91
C VAL A 3 5.02 -11.29 -13.44
N ALA A 4 5.23 -11.31 -14.75
CA ALA A 4 6.48 -10.86 -15.37
C ALA A 4 6.65 -9.34 -15.27
N VAL A 5 5.56 -8.57 -15.41
CA VAL A 5 5.56 -7.12 -15.22
C VAL A 5 5.81 -6.76 -13.75
N ALA A 6 5.19 -7.49 -12.82
CA ALA A 6 5.45 -7.35 -11.39
C ALA A 6 6.92 -7.61 -11.05
N ALA A 7 7.49 -8.70 -11.56
CA ALA A 7 8.89 -9.04 -11.35
C ALA A 7 9.84 -7.97 -11.94
N ALA A 8 9.58 -7.49 -13.15
CA ALA A 8 10.38 -6.43 -13.76
C ALA A 8 10.30 -5.12 -12.96
N GLY A 9 9.11 -4.75 -12.47
CA GLY A 9 8.93 -3.58 -11.61
C GLY A 9 9.73 -3.68 -10.31
N VAL A 10 9.67 -4.84 -9.64
CA VAL A 10 10.44 -5.10 -8.41
C VAL A 10 11.95 -4.99 -8.67
N VAL A 11 12.45 -5.50 -9.79
CA VAL A 11 13.89 -5.41 -10.13
C VAL A 11 14.31 -3.97 -10.41
N VAL A 12 13.50 -3.20 -11.13
CA VAL A 12 13.78 -1.79 -11.43
C VAL A 12 13.82 -0.96 -10.13
N GLU A 13 12.86 -1.16 -9.24
CA GLU A 13 12.79 -0.47 -7.95
C GLU A 13 13.93 -0.89 -7.02
N ALA A 14 14.28 -2.17 -6.97
CA ALA A 14 15.46 -2.64 -6.25
C ALA A 14 16.75 -1.98 -6.78
N GLY A 15 16.87 -1.87 -8.10
CA GLY A 15 17.98 -1.15 -8.74
C GLY A 15 18.01 0.33 -8.37
N ALA A 16 16.86 1.02 -8.41
CA ALA A 16 16.74 2.43 -8.03
C ALA A 16 17.09 2.68 -6.55
N ALA A 17 16.69 1.77 -5.66
CA ALA A 17 17.05 1.82 -4.24
C ALA A 17 18.56 1.69 -4.04
N VAL A 18 19.21 0.73 -4.73
CA VAL A 18 20.67 0.56 -4.68
C VAL A 18 21.40 1.81 -5.20
N VAL A 19 20.96 2.38 -6.33
CA VAL A 19 21.53 3.62 -6.87
C VAL A 19 21.38 4.76 -5.86
N SER A 20 20.23 4.86 -5.20
CA SER A 20 19.98 5.88 -4.18
C SER A 20 20.93 5.75 -2.98
N PHE A 21 21.25 4.53 -2.54
CA PHE A 21 22.23 4.30 -1.46
C PHE A 21 23.65 4.71 -1.85
N VAL A 22 24.03 4.44 -3.09
CA VAL A 22 25.33 4.83 -3.62
C VAL A 22 25.43 6.36 -3.74
N VAL A 23 24.38 7.02 -4.25
CA VAL A 23 24.33 8.49 -4.37
C VAL A 23 24.31 9.16 -2.99
N ALA A 24 23.62 8.57 -2.01
CA ALA A 24 23.57 9.07 -0.64
C ALA A 24 24.85 8.81 0.17
N GLY A 25 25.83 8.08 -0.39
CA GLY A 25 27.12 7.83 0.26
C GLY A 25 27.03 6.96 1.51
N VAL A 26 26.02 6.07 1.60
CA VAL A 26 25.81 5.22 2.78
C VAL A 26 26.92 4.16 2.88
N GLU A 27 27.66 4.14 3.98
CA GLU A 27 28.75 3.19 4.21
C GLU A 27 28.20 1.78 4.56
N GLN A 28 28.82 0.72 4.03
CA GLN A 28 28.57 -0.66 4.50
C GLN A 28 29.17 -0.79 5.90
N PRO A 29 28.37 -0.99 6.97
CA PRO A 29 27.30 -2.00 7.03
C PRO A 29 25.86 -1.45 7.18
N GLN A 30 25.65 -0.13 7.10
CA GLN A 30 24.33 0.51 7.32
C GLN A 30 23.28 0.12 6.27
N TRP A 31 23.70 -0.56 5.20
CA TRP A 31 22.79 -1.13 4.19
C TRP A 31 21.86 -2.19 4.77
N LEU A 32 22.30 -2.92 5.79
CA LEU A 32 21.47 -3.93 6.44
C LEU A 32 20.34 -3.29 7.25
N ASP A 33 20.56 -2.11 7.82
CA ASP A 33 19.53 -1.34 8.51
C ASP A 33 18.44 -0.86 7.53
N LEU A 34 18.78 -0.76 6.24
CA LEU A 34 17.88 -0.37 5.16
C LEU A 34 17.15 -1.56 4.50
N ALA A 35 17.50 -2.81 4.85
CA ALA A 35 16.86 -3.98 4.25
C ALA A 35 15.35 -4.05 4.60
N ALA A 36 14.98 -3.68 5.84
CA ALA A 36 13.59 -3.66 6.26
C ALA A 36 12.75 -2.63 5.47
N PRO A 37 13.12 -1.33 5.37
CA PRO A 37 12.36 -0.36 4.58
C PRO A 37 12.37 -0.67 3.09
N VAL A 38 13.48 -1.16 2.52
CA VAL A 38 13.52 -1.62 1.11
C VAL A 38 12.56 -2.77 0.88
N GLY A 39 12.53 -3.76 1.77
CA GLY A 39 11.60 -4.88 1.69
C GLY A 39 10.14 -4.42 1.70
N ARG A 40 9.80 -3.44 2.55
CA ARG A 40 8.45 -2.85 2.60
C ARG A 40 8.12 -2.08 1.33
N LEU A 41 9.07 -1.34 0.75
CA LEU A 41 8.88 -0.66 -0.54
C LEU A 41 8.64 -1.65 -1.68
N LEU A 42 9.45 -2.70 -1.78
CA LEU A 42 9.27 -3.74 -2.81
C LEU A 42 7.93 -4.46 -2.65
N LEU A 43 7.53 -4.74 -1.42
CA LEU A 43 6.21 -5.31 -1.12
C LEU A 43 5.08 -4.38 -1.56
N TRP A 44 5.19 -3.09 -1.24
CA TRP A 44 4.23 -2.07 -1.67
C TRP A 44 4.10 -2.04 -3.19
N VAL A 45 5.21 -1.97 -3.93
CA VAL A 45 5.24 -1.94 -5.39
C VAL A 45 4.62 -3.21 -5.98
N ALA A 46 4.97 -4.39 -5.45
CA ALA A 46 4.43 -5.66 -5.92
C ALA A 46 2.91 -5.74 -5.73
N CYS A 47 2.43 -5.37 -4.54
CA CYS A 47 1.00 -5.28 -4.25
C CYS A 47 0.28 -4.25 -5.13
N TRP A 48 0.91 -3.09 -5.37
CA TRP A 48 0.35 -2.06 -6.23
C TRP A 48 0.17 -2.55 -7.67
N MET A 49 1.17 -3.25 -8.23
CA MET A 49 1.06 -3.83 -9.58
C MET A 49 -0.07 -4.86 -9.66
N LEU A 50 -0.25 -5.68 -8.61
CA LEU A 50 -1.37 -6.62 -8.52
C LEU A 50 -2.71 -5.88 -8.50
N TRP A 51 -2.83 -4.78 -7.75
CA TRP A 51 -4.05 -3.95 -7.75
C TRP A 51 -4.32 -3.37 -9.13
N CYS A 52 -3.30 -2.82 -9.80
CA CYS A 52 -3.44 -2.30 -11.17
C CYS A 52 -4.03 -3.35 -12.12
N THR A 53 -3.49 -4.56 -12.11
CA THR A 53 -3.95 -5.65 -12.98
C THR A 53 -5.35 -6.15 -12.59
N ALA A 54 -5.62 -6.34 -11.30
CA ALA A 54 -6.90 -6.83 -10.81
C ALA A 54 -8.04 -5.83 -11.04
N VAL A 55 -7.81 -4.54 -10.76
CA VAL A 55 -8.80 -3.48 -10.99
C VAL A 55 -9.07 -3.29 -12.49
N SER A 56 -8.04 -3.42 -13.33
CA SER A 56 -8.21 -3.41 -14.79
C SER A 56 -9.02 -4.59 -15.31
N ALA A 57 -8.94 -5.75 -14.65
CA ALA A 57 -9.81 -6.88 -14.97
C ALA A 57 -11.26 -6.65 -14.50
N LEU A 58 -11.45 -5.99 -13.36
CA LEU A 58 -12.79 -5.70 -12.81
C LEU A 58 -13.51 -4.63 -13.63
N ILE A 59 -12.83 -3.54 -13.99
CA ILE A 59 -13.41 -2.38 -14.65
C ILE A 59 -13.25 -2.49 -16.17
N ARG A 60 -14.36 -2.31 -16.90
CA ARG A 60 -14.39 -2.48 -18.36
C ARG A 60 -13.77 -1.32 -19.15
N ASN A 61 -13.59 -0.16 -18.51
CA ASN A 61 -13.08 1.08 -19.12
C ASN A 61 -11.58 1.27 -18.82
N ARG A 62 -10.80 1.80 -19.77
CA ARG A 62 -9.35 2.07 -19.60
C ARG A 62 -9.06 3.18 -18.59
N VAL A 63 -9.97 4.16 -18.45
CA VAL A 63 -9.78 5.32 -17.55
C VAL A 63 -10.18 4.99 -16.11
N GLY A 64 -11.11 4.04 -15.93
CA GLY A 64 -11.66 3.70 -14.62
C GLY A 64 -10.63 3.17 -13.61
N PRO A 65 -9.73 2.24 -13.97
CA PRO A 65 -8.66 1.78 -13.09
C PRO A 65 -7.73 2.90 -12.65
N VAL A 66 -7.34 3.80 -13.56
CA VAL A 66 -6.49 4.95 -13.24
C VAL A 66 -7.19 5.87 -12.25
N LEU A 67 -8.45 6.22 -12.50
CA LEU A 67 -9.24 7.03 -11.58
C LEU A 67 -9.40 6.37 -10.21
N VAL A 68 -9.67 5.07 -10.16
CA VAL A 68 -9.80 4.34 -8.89
C VAL A 68 -8.46 4.33 -8.13
N LEU A 69 -7.36 4.03 -8.81
CA LEU A 69 -6.04 3.93 -8.17
C LEU A 69 -5.46 5.29 -7.77
N CYS A 70 -5.87 6.38 -8.42
CA CYS A 70 -5.46 7.74 -8.04
C CYS A 70 -6.39 8.39 -7.01
N LEU A 71 -7.71 8.27 -7.19
CA LEU A 71 -8.69 8.99 -6.36
C LEU A 71 -9.04 8.25 -5.08
N VAL A 72 -9.08 6.92 -5.07
CA VAL A 72 -9.44 6.16 -3.85
C VAL A 72 -8.42 6.34 -2.72
N PRO A 73 -7.09 6.26 -2.95
CA PRO A 73 -6.12 6.51 -1.88
C PRO A 73 -6.20 7.94 -1.32
N LEU A 74 -6.48 8.93 -2.17
CA LEU A 74 -6.46 10.35 -1.79
C LEU A 74 -7.77 10.80 -1.13
N LEU A 75 -8.90 10.44 -1.74
CA LEU A 75 -10.22 10.96 -1.37
C LEU A 75 -11.14 9.86 -0.86
N GLY A 76 -11.11 8.69 -1.47
CA GLY A 76 -12.01 7.59 -1.15
C GLY A 76 -11.91 7.17 0.31
N GLU A 77 -10.71 6.87 0.80
CA GLU A 77 -10.52 6.48 2.20
C GLU A 77 -10.84 7.59 3.20
N ARG A 78 -10.54 8.84 2.85
CA ARG A 78 -10.82 9.99 3.73
C ARG A 78 -12.32 10.19 3.88
N VAL A 79 -13.07 10.08 2.79
CA VAL A 79 -14.54 10.16 2.81
C VAL A 79 -15.13 8.96 3.56
N VAL A 80 -14.65 7.74 3.31
CA VAL A 80 -15.11 6.54 4.03
C VAL A 80 -14.86 6.67 5.53
N GLY A 81 -13.67 7.10 5.93
CA GLY A 81 -13.34 7.35 7.34
C GLY A 81 -14.24 8.40 8.00
N MET A 82 -14.57 9.48 7.28
CA MET A 82 -15.51 10.50 7.76
C MET A 82 -16.95 9.96 7.87
N LEU A 83 -17.39 9.15 6.91
CA LEU A 83 -18.75 8.58 6.90
C LEU A 83 -18.93 7.54 8.01
N LEU A 84 -17.91 6.70 8.28
CA LEU A 84 -17.93 5.71 9.35
C LEU A 84 -18.10 6.36 10.73
N ARG A 85 -17.57 7.57 10.93
CA ARG A 85 -17.75 8.35 12.17
C ARG A 85 -19.15 8.96 12.34
N LYS A 86 -19.96 8.98 11.28
CA LYS A 86 -21.32 9.55 11.30
C LYS A 86 -22.42 8.51 11.53
N VAL A 87 -22.10 7.21 11.59
CA VAL A 87 -23.10 6.16 11.83
C VAL A 87 -23.44 6.13 13.32
N PRO A 88 -24.64 6.58 13.74
CA PRO A 88 -25.01 6.54 15.14
C PRO A 88 -25.30 5.09 15.56
N GLY A 89 -24.71 4.64 16.67
CA GLY A 89 -25.00 3.34 17.28
C GLY A 89 -24.07 2.18 16.90
N VAL A 90 -23.06 2.38 16.05
CA VAL A 90 -22.02 1.38 15.75
C VAL A 90 -20.65 2.03 15.88
N ASP A 91 -19.80 1.51 16.77
CA ASP A 91 -18.42 1.99 16.92
C ASP A 91 -17.54 1.47 15.77
N LEU A 92 -17.56 2.20 14.66
CA LEU A 92 -16.75 1.94 13.47
C LEU A 92 -15.48 2.79 13.44
N SER A 93 -15.14 3.45 14.55
CA SER A 93 -14.01 4.38 14.64
C SER A 93 -12.68 3.71 14.27
N GLY A 94 -12.49 2.45 14.68
CA GLY A 94 -11.30 1.65 14.37
C GLY A 94 -11.27 1.12 12.93
N VAL A 95 -12.40 1.00 12.22
CA VAL A 95 -12.42 0.39 10.87
C VAL A 95 -11.68 1.25 9.85
N GLY A 96 -11.71 2.58 10.02
CA GLY A 96 -10.97 3.51 9.16
C GLY A 96 -9.45 3.31 9.20
N GLU A 97 -8.93 2.83 10.33
CA GLU A 97 -7.49 2.56 10.54
C GLU A 97 -7.03 1.31 9.79
N TRP A 98 -7.96 0.41 9.46
CA TRP A 98 -7.74 -0.84 8.74
C TRP A 98 -8.06 -0.75 7.25
N LEU A 99 -8.28 0.46 6.73
CA LEU A 99 -8.43 0.67 5.29
C LEU A 99 -7.11 0.43 4.56
N PRO A 100 -7.13 -0.16 3.34
CA PRO A 100 -5.94 -0.70 2.69
C PRO A 100 -4.84 0.33 2.39
N PHE A 101 -5.16 1.54 1.95
CA PHE A 101 -4.17 2.60 1.74
C PHE A 101 -3.75 3.28 3.05
N THR A 102 -4.57 3.27 4.11
CA THR A 102 -4.16 3.65 5.47
C THR A 102 -3.10 2.68 6.00
N LEU A 103 -3.35 1.37 5.90
CA LEU A 103 -2.39 0.32 6.23
C LEU A 103 -1.14 0.41 5.33
N GLY A 104 -1.33 0.67 4.04
CA GLY A 104 -0.26 0.89 3.09
C GLY A 104 0.72 1.99 3.48
N ARG A 105 0.17 3.16 3.84
CA ARG A 105 0.94 4.30 4.32
C ARG A 105 1.64 3.98 5.65
N SER A 106 0.95 3.30 6.58
CA SER A 106 1.53 2.92 7.87
C SER A 106 2.64 1.87 7.76
N MET A 107 2.55 0.97 6.78
CA MET A 107 3.61 0.01 6.48
C MET A 107 4.89 0.72 6.04
N MET A 108 4.78 1.77 5.23
CA MET A 108 5.94 2.47 4.67
C MET A 108 6.63 3.41 5.67
N VAL A 109 5.94 3.83 6.74
CA VAL A 109 6.49 4.76 7.72
C VAL A 109 6.76 4.06 9.05
N ASP A 110 8.02 3.95 9.43
CA ASP A 110 8.39 3.41 10.74
C ASP A 110 8.43 4.50 11.80
N MET A 111 7.32 4.63 12.55
CA MET A 111 7.21 5.63 13.62
C MET A 111 7.95 5.25 14.91
N SER A 112 8.48 4.03 15.01
CA SER A 112 9.10 3.52 16.25
C SER A 112 10.40 4.24 16.60
N ALA A 113 11.17 4.67 15.60
CA ALA A 113 12.44 5.38 15.75
C ALA A 113 12.31 6.91 15.79
N MET A 114 11.11 7.46 15.56
CA MET A 114 10.88 8.91 15.51
C MET A 114 10.72 9.54 16.89
N ALA A 115 11.14 10.79 17.02
CA ALA A 115 10.90 11.61 18.21
C ALA A 115 9.39 11.82 18.43
N THR A 116 8.97 12.09 19.67
CA THR A 116 7.54 12.17 20.04
C THR A 116 6.76 13.23 19.26
N GLU A 117 7.37 14.39 18.97
CA GLU A 117 6.74 15.44 18.16
C GLU A 117 6.54 15.01 16.69
N GLU A 118 7.55 14.40 16.08
CA GLU A 118 7.46 13.86 14.72
C GLU A 118 6.43 12.75 14.64
N ARG A 119 6.38 11.87 15.65
CA ARG A 119 5.39 10.79 15.73
C ARG A 119 3.96 11.33 15.75
N ASN A 120 3.70 12.42 16.47
CA ASN A 120 2.38 13.05 16.49
C ASN A 120 2.00 13.65 15.12
N PHE A 121 2.96 14.25 14.42
CA PHE A 121 2.75 14.75 13.06
C PHE A 121 2.46 13.60 12.07
N PHE A 122 3.28 12.55 12.07
CA PHE A 122 3.08 11.40 11.20
C PHE A 122 1.80 10.64 11.52
N ARG A 123 1.41 10.52 12.79
CA ARG A 123 0.13 9.93 13.20
C ARG A 123 -1.06 10.65 12.58
N LEU A 124 -1.04 11.99 12.55
CA LEU A 124 -2.04 12.82 11.89
C LEU A 124 -2.05 12.62 10.36
N PHE A 125 -0.87 12.48 9.76
CA PHE A 125 -0.73 12.29 8.32
C PHE A 125 -1.19 10.90 7.86
N LEU A 126 -0.78 9.86 8.57
CA LEU A 126 -1.09 8.46 8.33
C LEU A 126 -2.54 8.13 8.70
N GLY A 127 -3.09 8.80 9.73
CA GLY A 127 -4.47 8.58 10.18
C GLY A 127 -4.70 7.22 10.82
N THR A 128 -3.63 6.58 11.31
CA THR A 128 -3.65 5.27 11.98
C THR A 128 -2.43 5.13 12.89
N ASP A 129 -2.56 4.31 13.93
CA ASP A 129 -1.49 3.90 14.84
C ASP A 129 -1.04 2.46 14.63
N VAL A 130 -1.57 1.80 13.60
CA VAL A 130 -1.26 0.40 13.33
C VAL A 130 0.24 0.26 13.02
N PRO A 131 1.01 -0.55 13.77
CA PRO A 131 2.43 -0.72 13.54
C PRO A 131 2.72 -1.29 12.15
N ALA A 132 3.92 -1.02 11.62
CA ALA A 132 4.27 -1.36 10.24
C ALA A 132 4.12 -2.85 9.89
N GLY A 133 4.41 -3.76 10.83
CA GLY A 133 4.27 -5.22 10.63
C GLY A 133 2.81 -5.66 10.42
N PRO A 134 1.90 -5.43 11.39
CA PRO A 134 0.46 -5.66 11.21
C PRO A 134 -0.12 -4.93 10.00
N ALA A 135 0.35 -3.72 9.72
CA ALA A 135 -0.08 -2.96 8.55
C ALA A 135 0.30 -3.65 7.24
N ALA A 136 1.53 -4.19 7.14
CA ALA A 136 1.97 -4.99 6.00
C ALA A 136 1.10 -6.23 5.80
N ALA A 137 0.85 -6.99 6.89
CA ALA A 137 0.04 -8.20 6.83
C ALA A 137 -1.40 -7.90 6.37
N GLY A 138 -2.02 -6.86 6.92
CA GLY A 138 -3.36 -6.42 6.51
C GLY A 138 -3.38 -5.96 5.05
N PHE A 139 -2.40 -5.16 4.61
CA PHE A 139 -2.32 -4.70 3.22
C PHE A 139 -2.15 -5.86 2.22
N VAL A 140 -1.33 -6.85 2.55
CA VAL A 140 -1.16 -8.06 1.74
C VAL A 140 -2.46 -8.87 1.69
N ALA A 141 -3.17 -9.02 2.82
CA ALA A 141 -4.45 -9.71 2.86
C ALA A 141 -5.50 -9.04 1.95
N TYR A 142 -5.63 -7.71 2.02
CA TYR A 142 -6.49 -6.95 1.10
C TYR A 142 -6.09 -7.17 -0.36
N THR A 143 -4.79 -7.12 -0.65
CA THR A 143 -4.27 -7.34 -2.00
C THR A 143 -4.62 -8.73 -2.52
N ALA A 144 -4.49 -9.76 -1.70
CA ALA A 144 -4.87 -11.13 -2.07
C ALA A 144 -6.36 -11.23 -2.40
N VAL A 145 -7.24 -10.63 -1.59
CA VAL A 145 -8.69 -10.61 -1.84
C VAL A 145 -9.02 -9.93 -3.17
N VAL A 146 -8.44 -8.74 -3.42
CA VAL A 146 -8.66 -8.00 -4.68
C VAL A 146 -8.12 -8.77 -5.89
N ALA A 147 -6.94 -9.38 -5.76
CA ALA A 147 -6.33 -10.19 -6.81
C ALA A 147 -7.18 -11.42 -7.14
N VAL A 148 -7.70 -12.13 -6.13
CA VAL A 148 -8.60 -13.28 -6.33
C VAL A 148 -9.90 -12.83 -7.00
N ALA A 149 -10.50 -11.72 -6.56
CA ALA A 149 -11.71 -11.18 -7.18
C ALA A 149 -11.48 -10.82 -8.66
N GLY A 150 -10.38 -10.12 -8.96
CA GLY A 150 -10.00 -9.77 -10.33
C GLY A 150 -9.75 -11.01 -11.19
N PHE A 151 -9.07 -12.03 -10.64
CA PHE A 151 -8.82 -13.29 -11.33
C PHE A 151 -10.10 -14.07 -11.64
N VAL A 152 -11.02 -14.18 -10.68
CA VAL A 152 -12.32 -14.86 -10.89
C VAL A 152 -13.11 -14.18 -12.00
N VAL A 153 -13.18 -12.85 -11.99
CA VAL A 153 -13.88 -12.09 -13.04
C VAL A 153 -13.18 -12.23 -14.39
N TYR A 154 -11.86 -12.21 -14.42
CA TYR A 154 -11.09 -12.44 -15.64
C TYR A 154 -11.37 -13.83 -16.24
N ARG A 155 -11.37 -14.89 -15.42
CA ARG A 155 -11.68 -16.25 -15.88
C ARG A 155 -13.11 -16.36 -16.42
N ARG A 156 -14.09 -15.75 -15.76
CA ARG A 156 -15.49 -15.74 -16.21
C ARG A 156 -15.70 -15.01 -17.54
N ARG A 157 -14.81 -14.09 -17.93
CA ARG A 157 -14.89 -13.36 -19.20
C ARG A 157 -14.12 -14.04 -20.34
N SER A 158 -13.17 -14.92 -20.01
CA SER A 158 -12.24 -15.54 -20.97
C SER A 158 -12.59 -17.00 -21.27
N GLY A 159 -13.54 -17.58 -20.55
CA GLY A 159 -14.14 -18.90 -20.84
C GLY A 159 -15.54 -18.72 -21.40
#